data_AF-A0A379T154-F1
#
_entry.id   AF-A0A379T154-F1
#
_cell.length_a   1.000
_cell.length_b   1.000
_cell.length_c   1.000
_cell.angle_alpha   90.00
_cell.angle_beta   90.00
_cell.angle_gamma   90.00
#
_symmetry.space_group_name_H-M   'P 1'
#
loop_
_entity.id
_entity.type
_entity.pdbx_description
1 polymer ?
#
loop_
_entity_poly.entity_id
_entity_poly.type
_entity_poly.pdbx_seq_one_letter_code
_entity_poly.pdbx_strand_id
1 'polypeptide(L)'
;MFLAQEIIRKKRDGHTLSDEEIRFFINGIRDNTISEGQIAALAMTIFFHDMTMPERVSLTMAMRDSGTVLDWKNLNLNGPIVDKHSTGGVGDVTSLMLGPMVAACGGYVPMISGRGLGHTGGTLDKLEAIPGFDIFPDDNRFRDIIQDVGVAIIGQTNSLAPADKRFYATRDITATVDSIPLITGSILAKKLAEGLDALVMDVKVGSGAFMPTYELSEALAEAIVGVANGAGVRTTALLTDMNQVLASSAGNALEVREAVQFPHRRVP
;
A
#
# COMPACT_ATOMS: atom_id res chain seq x y z
N MET A 1 24.97 -19.70 4.51
CA MET A 1 25.07 -18.62 5.52
C MET A 1 25.23 -17.32 4.76
N PHE A 2 24.25 -16.42 4.82
CA PHE A 2 24.31 -15.14 4.09
C PHE A 2 24.92 -14.04 4.99
N LEU A 3 25.58 -13.07 4.37
CA LEU A 3 26.08 -11.87 5.01
C LEU A 3 25.45 -10.65 4.35
N ALA A 4 24.82 -9.76 5.12
CA ALA A 4 24.11 -8.59 4.59
C ALA A 4 25.02 -7.70 3.73
N GLN A 5 26.30 -7.53 4.13
CA GLN A 5 27.29 -6.75 3.37
C GLN A 5 27.64 -7.37 2.00
N GLU A 6 27.56 -8.69 1.85
CA GLU A 6 27.80 -9.37 0.57
C GLU A 6 26.60 -9.20 -0.37
N ILE A 7 25.38 -9.20 0.17
CA ILE A 7 24.16 -8.88 -0.59
C ILE A 7 24.22 -7.44 -1.11
N ILE A 8 24.61 -6.49 -0.25
CA ILE A 8 24.80 -5.08 -0.64
C ILE A 8 25.88 -4.97 -1.73
N ARG A 9 27.04 -5.62 -1.55
CA ARG A 9 28.12 -5.62 -2.56
C ARG A 9 27.62 -6.15 -3.90
N LYS A 10 26.91 -7.27 -3.88
CA LYS A 10 26.34 -7.89 -5.09
C LYS A 10 25.41 -6.93 -5.83
N LYS A 11 24.48 -6.28 -5.12
CA LYS A 11 23.55 -5.33 -5.75
C LYS A 11 24.22 -4.04 -6.22
N ARG A 12 25.20 -3.54 -5.46
CA ARG A 12 26.06 -2.40 -5.84
C ARG A 12 26.82 -2.67 -7.14
N ASP A 13 27.22 -3.91 -7.38
CA ASP A 13 27.97 -4.28 -8.58
C ASP A 13 27.04 -4.60 -9.78
N GLY A 14 25.74 -4.29 -9.67
CA GLY A 14 24.75 -4.44 -10.74
C GLY A 14 24.22 -5.86 -10.92
N HIS A 15 24.51 -6.78 -10.00
CA HIS A 15 24.01 -8.15 -10.07
C HIS A 15 22.60 -8.29 -9.48
N THR A 16 21.86 -9.28 -9.97
CA THR A 16 20.52 -9.61 -9.47
C THR A 16 20.60 -10.38 -8.16
N LEU A 17 19.70 -10.08 -7.23
CA LEU A 17 19.55 -10.82 -5.99
C LEU A 17 18.64 -12.04 -6.17
N SER A 18 18.92 -13.12 -5.45
CA SER A 18 18.03 -14.27 -5.37
C SER A 18 16.90 -14.05 -4.36
N ASP A 19 15.82 -14.84 -4.46
CA ASP A 19 14.73 -14.82 -3.47
C ASP A 19 15.25 -15.10 -2.05
N GLU A 20 16.17 -16.05 -1.89
CA GLU A 20 16.78 -16.37 -0.58
C GLU A 20 17.57 -15.19 0.01
N GLU A 21 18.34 -14.47 -0.81
CA GLU A 21 19.09 -13.29 -0.38
C GLU A 21 18.15 -12.17 0.06
N ILE A 22 17.09 -11.92 -0.73
CA ILE A 22 16.08 -10.91 -0.42
C ILE A 22 15.33 -11.26 0.88
N ARG A 23 14.86 -12.50 1.02
CA ARG A 23 14.15 -12.97 2.22
C ARG A 23 15.04 -12.89 3.46
N PHE A 24 16.30 -13.29 3.34
CA PHE A 24 17.27 -13.13 4.43
C PHE A 24 17.40 -11.67 4.86
N PHE A 25 17.54 -10.76 3.89
CA PHE A 25 17.70 -9.34 4.19
C PHE A 25 16.43 -8.77 4.86
N ILE A 26 15.25 -9.02 4.30
CA ILE A 26 13.99 -8.51 4.85
C ILE A 26 13.68 -9.07 6.24
N ASN A 27 13.92 -10.36 6.49
CA ASN A 27 13.80 -10.93 7.83
C ASN A 27 14.79 -10.28 8.81
N GLY A 28 16.01 -9.98 8.37
CA GLY A 28 16.98 -9.27 9.19
C GLY A 28 16.58 -7.84 9.54
N ILE A 29 15.85 -7.15 8.66
CA ILE A 29 15.20 -5.86 8.97
C ILE A 29 14.13 -6.05 10.04
N ARG A 30 13.27 -7.07 9.94
CA ARG A 30 12.25 -7.34 10.95
C ARG A 30 12.87 -7.66 12.32
N ASP A 31 13.84 -8.57 12.33
CA ASP A 31 14.43 -9.14 13.56
C ASP A 31 15.51 -8.26 14.18
N ASN A 32 15.77 -7.09 13.61
CA ASN A 32 16.79 -6.15 14.06
C ASN A 32 18.22 -6.69 14.05
N THR A 33 18.51 -7.64 13.15
CA THR A 33 19.85 -8.18 12.92
C THR A 33 20.57 -7.47 11.76
N ILE A 34 19.85 -6.67 10.97
CA ILE A 34 20.40 -5.74 9.98
C ILE A 34 20.30 -4.31 10.50
N SER A 35 21.41 -3.58 10.40
CA SER A 35 21.52 -2.20 10.89
C SER A 35 20.93 -1.19 9.92
N GLU A 36 20.58 0.00 10.41
CA GLU A 36 20.06 1.10 9.59
C GLU A 36 21.00 1.46 8.43
N GLY A 37 22.31 1.51 8.69
CA GLY A 37 23.30 1.78 7.64
C GLY A 37 23.32 0.71 6.55
N GLN A 38 23.08 -0.56 6.88
CA GLN A 38 22.96 -1.63 5.89
C GLN A 38 21.66 -1.51 5.08
N ILE A 39 20.54 -1.15 5.73
CA ILE A 39 19.27 -0.87 5.05
C ILE A 39 19.45 0.27 4.05
N ALA A 40 20.01 1.40 4.50
CA ALA A 40 20.28 2.58 3.67
C ALA A 40 21.20 2.25 2.49
N ALA A 41 22.26 1.48 2.73
CA ALA A 41 23.19 1.07 1.68
C ALA A 41 22.49 0.21 0.62
N LEU A 42 21.68 -0.80 1.02
CA LEU A 42 20.93 -1.59 0.05
C LEU A 42 19.90 -0.73 -0.70
N ALA A 43 19.16 0.12 0.00
CA ALA A 43 18.17 1.03 -0.59
C ALA A 43 18.81 1.90 -1.68
N MET A 44 19.98 2.47 -1.40
CA MET A 44 20.71 3.30 -2.35
C MET A 44 21.24 2.50 -3.55
N THR A 45 21.69 1.26 -3.34
CA THR A 45 22.08 0.39 -4.48
C THR A 45 20.88 0.04 -5.36
N ILE A 46 19.70 -0.18 -4.78
CA ILE A 46 18.45 -0.41 -5.52
C ILE A 46 18.01 0.87 -6.26
N PHE A 47 18.20 2.04 -5.65
CA PHE A 47 17.92 3.32 -6.31
C PHE A 47 18.70 3.47 -7.62
N PHE A 48 19.99 3.12 -7.64
CA PHE A 48 20.83 3.24 -8.84
C PHE A 48 20.71 2.08 -9.84
N HIS A 49 20.50 0.85 -9.37
CA HIS A 49 20.50 -0.34 -10.24
C HIS A 49 19.13 -0.93 -10.52
N ASP A 50 18.07 -0.37 -9.96
CA ASP A 50 16.71 -0.90 -10.02
C ASP A 50 16.64 -2.38 -9.57
N MET A 51 15.52 -3.05 -9.80
CA MET A 51 15.30 -4.47 -9.58
C MET A 51 14.55 -5.04 -10.77
N THR A 52 14.97 -6.23 -11.20
CA THR A 52 14.23 -7.01 -12.19
C THR A 52 12.85 -7.42 -11.65
N MET A 53 11.92 -7.83 -12.52
CA MET A 53 10.59 -8.26 -12.06
C MET A 53 10.63 -9.38 -11.01
N PRO A 54 11.44 -10.46 -11.16
CA PRO A 54 11.55 -11.49 -10.12
C PRO A 54 12.07 -10.95 -8.78
N GLU A 55 13.02 -10.01 -8.80
CA GLU A 55 13.52 -9.34 -7.60
C GLU A 55 12.42 -8.50 -6.93
N ARG A 56 11.66 -7.71 -7.71
CA ARG A 56 10.55 -6.89 -7.19
C ARG A 56 9.44 -7.74 -6.56
N VAL A 57 9.09 -8.87 -7.18
CA VAL A 57 8.13 -9.85 -6.62
C VAL A 57 8.70 -10.42 -5.32
N SER A 58 9.95 -10.88 -5.31
CA SER A 58 10.58 -11.46 -4.11
C SER A 58 10.64 -10.44 -2.95
N LEU A 59 10.97 -9.17 -3.24
CA LEU A 59 11.00 -8.09 -2.25
C LEU A 59 9.62 -7.88 -1.63
N THR A 60 8.60 -7.77 -2.47
CA THR A 60 7.22 -7.55 -2.06
C THR A 60 6.72 -8.70 -1.19
N MET A 61 6.95 -9.94 -1.63
CA MET A 61 6.50 -11.13 -0.92
C MET A 61 7.25 -11.31 0.39
N ALA A 62 8.57 -11.08 0.42
CA ALA A 62 9.33 -11.12 1.65
C ALA A 62 8.86 -10.07 2.67
N MET A 63 8.52 -8.86 2.22
CA MET A 63 7.99 -7.80 3.09
C MET A 63 6.58 -8.13 3.60
N ARG A 64 5.70 -8.65 2.75
CA ARG A 64 4.38 -9.16 3.13
C ARG A 64 4.50 -10.26 4.19
N ASP A 65 5.34 -11.26 3.90
CA ASP A 65 5.55 -12.46 4.75
C ASP A 65 6.33 -12.16 6.03
N SER A 66 6.83 -10.93 6.20
CA SER A 66 7.51 -10.53 7.44
C SER A 66 6.54 -10.44 8.63
N GLY A 67 5.23 -10.45 8.40
CA GLY A 67 4.21 -10.32 9.44
C GLY A 67 2.95 -11.14 9.15
N THR A 68 1.84 -10.71 9.73
CA THR A 68 0.52 -11.33 9.55
C THR A 68 0.05 -11.13 8.11
N VAL A 69 -0.42 -12.23 7.51
CA VAL A 69 -1.20 -12.23 6.27
C VAL A 69 -2.60 -12.71 6.61
N LEU A 70 -3.60 -11.89 6.30
CA LEU A 70 -5.00 -12.20 6.55
C LEU A 70 -5.48 -13.30 5.60
N ASP A 71 -6.34 -14.17 6.13
CA ASP A 71 -7.01 -15.22 5.38
C ASP A 71 -8.51 -15.18 5.71
N TRP A 72 -9.32 -15.17 4.66
CA TRP A 72 -10.78 -15.03 4.70
C TRP A 72 -11.50 -16.35 4.40
N LYS A 73 -10.79 -17.40 4.00
CA LYS A 73 -11.40 -18.69 3.59
C LYS A 73 -12.30 -19.28 4.67
N ASN A 74 -11.91 -19.15 5.94
CA ASN A 74 -12.67 -19.70 7.07
C ASN A 74 -14.01 -18.99 7.33
N LEU A 75 -14.23 -17.79 6.77
CA LEU A 75 -15.48 -17.05 6.91
C LEU A 75 -16.54 -17.44 5.86
N ASN A 76 -16.20 -18.30 4.88
CA ASN A 76 -17.10 -18.79 3.84
C ASN A 76 -17.90 -17.66 3.14
N LEU A 77 -17.23 -16.55 2.86
CA LEU A 77 -17.81 -15.39 2.20
C LEU A 77 -18.26 -15.74 0.77
N ASN A 78 -19.40 -15.20 0.33
CA ASN A 78 -20.00 -15.51 -0.97
C ASN A 78 -19.62 -14.52 -2.09
N GLY A 79 -18.51 -13.81 -1.91
CA GLY A 79 -18.05 -12.75 -2.80
C GLY A 79 -16.54 -12.58 -2.72
N PRO A 80 -15.93 -11.85 -3.69
CA PRO A 80 -14.49 -11.69 -3.76
C PRO A 80 -13.97 -10.72 -2.70
N ILE A 81 -12.76 -10.97 -2.20
CA ILE A 81 -12.01 -10.03 -1.36
C ILE A 81 -11.30 -9.03 -2.27
N VAL A 82 -11.69 -7.77 -2.22
CA VAL A 82 -11.19 -6.74 -3.14
C VAL A 82 -10.86 -5.45 -2.41
N ASP A 83 -9.82 -4.75 -2.85
CA ASP A 83 -9.48 -3.45 -2.28
C ASP A 83 -8.97 -2.44 -3.32
N LYS A 84 -8.87 -1.18 -2.90
CA LYS A 84 -8.29 -0.08 -3.65
C LYS A 84 -7.16 0.57 -2.87
N HIS A 85 -6.08 0.89 -3.57
CA HIS A 85 -5.06 1.78 -3.03
C HIS A 85 -4.82 2.97 -3.95
N SER A 86 -4.41 4.09 -3.36
CA SER A 86 -3.93 5.25 -4.13
C SER A 86 -2.57 5.69 -3.65
N THR A 87 -1.78 6.24 -4.57
CA THR A 87 -0.54 6.94 -4.23
C THR A 87 -0.76 8.22 -3.41
N GLY A 88 -2.00 8.68 -3.26
CA GLY A 88 -2.38 9.84 -2.44
C GLY A 88 -2.50 11.14 -3.24
N GLY A 89 -3.29 12.07 -2.72
CA GLY A 89 -3.58 13.37 -3.32
C GLY A 89 -4.34 14.30 -2.38
N VAL A 90 -4.76 15.46 -2.90
CA VAL A 90 -5.53 16.46 -2.13
C VAL A 90 -7.01 16.33 -2.48
N GLY A 91 -7.87 16.22 -1.46
CA GLY A 91 -9.31 15.96 -1.67
C GLY A 91 -9.61 14.56 -2.21
N ASP A 92 -8.67 13.60 -2.11
CA ASP A 92 -8.92 12.23 -2.53
C ASP A 92 -9.73 11.47 -1.47
N VAL A 93 -11.05 11.69 -1.49
CA VAL A 93 -12.02 11.09 -0.58
C VAL A 93 -12.63 9.79 -1.12
N THR A 94 -12.17 9.32 -2.28
CA THR A 94 -12.78 8.22 -3.06
C THR A 94 -13.08 6.97 -2.24
N SER A 95 -12.17 6.56 -1.34
CA SER A 95 -12.32 5.35 -0.53
C SER A 95 -13.58 5.32 0.34
N LEU A 96 -14.04 6.48 0.84
CA LEU A 96 -15.19 6.57 1.74
C LEU A 96 -16.50 6.22 1.03
N MET A 97 -16.58 6.42 -0.30
CA MET A 97 -17.74 6.03 -1.11
C MET A 97 -17.51 4.69 -1.80
N LEU A 98 -16.28 4.44 -2.29
CA LEU A 98 -15.94 3.25 -3.06
C LEU A 98 -16.16 1.96 -2.25
N GLY A 99 -15.69 1.93 -1.00
CA GLY A 99 -15.83 0.76 -0.13
C GLY A 99 -17.30 0.32 0.02
N PRO A 100 -18.20 1.20 0.48
CA PRO A 100 -19.63 0.92 0.55
C PRO A 100 -20.27 0.54 -0.80
N MET A 101 -19.88 1.20 -1.91
CA MET A 101 -20.41 0.88 -3.24
C MET A 101 -20.05 -0.53 -3.68
N VAL A 102 -18.80 -0.96 -3.46
CA VAL A 102 -18.34 -2.31 -3.79
C VAL A 102 -18.98 -3.35 -2.87
N ALA A 103 -19.10 -3.04 -1.57
CA ALA A 103 -19.78 -3.90 -0.60
C ALA A 103 -21.26 -4.14 -0.97
N ALA A 104 -21.97 -3.08 -1.38
CA ALA A 104 -23.35 -3.19 -1.85
C ALA A 104 -23.50 -4.04 -3.13
N CYS A 105 -22.43 -4.18 -3.92
CA CYS A 105 -22.36 -5.04 -5.11
C CYS A 105 -21.88 -6.47 -4.80
N GLY A 106 -21.68 -6.83 -3.53
CA GLY A 106 -21.29 -8.18 -3.09
C GLY A 106 -19.78 -8.43 -3.00
N GLY A 107 -18.94 -7.39 -3.08
CA GLY A 107 -17.52 -7.50 -2.76
C GLY A 107 -17.24 -7.35 -1.26
N TYR A 108 -16.12 -7.87 -0.78
CA TYR A 108 -15.66 -7.69 0.60
C TYR A 108 -14.39 -6.85 0.63
N VAL A 109 -14.40 -5.75 1.39
CA VAL A 109 -13.37 -4.71 1.33
C VAL A 109 -12.68 -4.54 2.70
N PRO A 110 -11.62 -5.33 2.98
CA PRO A 110 -10.83 -5.24 4.21
C PRO A 110 -9.77 -4.14 4.13
N MET A 111 -10.19 -2.89 3.90
CA MET A 111 -9.28 -1.81 3.57
C MET A 111 -8.40 -1.40 4.75
N ILE A 112 -7.09 -1.67 4.64
CA ILE A 112 -6.10 -1.15 5.58
C ILE A 112 -5.52 0.14 4.99
N SER A 113 -5.75 1.25 5.67
CA SER A 113 -5.37 2.57 5.19
C SER A 113 -4.26 3.20 6.03
N GLY A 114 -3.77 4.35 5.56
CA GLY A 114 -2.73 5.14 6.20
C GLY A 114 -3.24 6.50 6.68
N ARG A 115 -2.44 7.13 7.53
CA ARG A 115 -2.54 8.55 7.84
C ARG A 115 -1.90 9.40 6.74
N GLY A 116 -2.13 10.70 6.78
CA GLY A 116 -1.56 11.65 5.82
C GLY A 116 -0.04 11.64 5.83
N LEU A 117 0.56 11.85 4.66
CA LEU A 117 2.01 11.94 4.45
C LEU A 117 2.32 13.15 3.57
N GLY A 118 3.27 13.99 4.02
CA GLY A 118 3.65 15.20 3.31
C GLY A 118 2.45 16.14 3.11
N HIS A 119 2.16 16.50 1.85
CA HIS A 119 1.04 17.36 1.48
C HIS A 119 -0.28 16.60 1.24
N THR A 120 -0.27 15.27 1.27
CA THR A 120 -1.44 14.44 0.97
C THR A 120 -2.27 14.15 2.23
N GLY A 121 -3.60 14.13 2.09
CA GLY A 121 -4.51 13.79 3.18
C GLY A 121 -4.56 12.28 3.46
N GLY A 122 -4.83 11.90 4.71
CA GLY A 122 -5.00 10.49 5.12
C GLY A 122 -6.46 10.08 5.27
N THR A 123 -6.82 8.89 4.78
CA THR A 123 -8.19 8.36 4.93
C THR A 123 -8.56 8.13 6.40
N LEU A 124 -7.61 7.67 7.21
CA LEU A 124 -7.85 7.46 8.65
C LEU A 124 -8.10 8.78 9.38
N ASP A 125 -7.35 9.84 9.05
CA ASP A 125 -7.51 11.15 9.67
C ASP A 125 -8.89 11.76 9.32
N LYS A 126 -9.42 11.45 8.13
CA LYS A 126 -10.80 11.81 7.74
C LYS A 126 -11.82 11.06 8.60
N LEU A 127 -11.68 9.74 8.73
CA LEU A 127 -12.62 8.90 9.49
C LEU A 127 -12.64 9.23 10.99
N GLU A 128 -11.50 9.57 11.59
CA GLU A 128 -11.44 10.01 13.00
C GLU A 128 -12.15 11.35 13.26
N ALA A 129 -12.55 12.09 12.22
CA ALA A 129 -13.44 13.25 12.39
C ALA A 129 -14.88 12.86 12.78
N ILE A 130 -15.25 11.58 12.62
CA ILE A 130 -16.54 11.03 13.06
C ILE A 130 -16.41 10.69 14.56
N PRO A 131 -17.21 11.30 15.46
CA PRO A 131 -17.10 11.06 16.90
C PRO A 131 -17.27 9.58 17.26
N GLY A 132 -16.24 9.01 17.89
CA GLY A 132 -16.24 7.61 18.34
C GLY A 132 -15.91 6.58 17.26
N PHE A 133 -15.48 6.99 16.06
CA PHE A 133 -15.02 6.06 15.05
C PHE A 133 -13.72 5.37 15.50
N ASP A 134 -13.74 4.04 15.59
CA ASP A 134 -12.60 3.23 15.98
C ASP A 134 -11.87 2.68 14.75
N ILE A 135 -10.66 3.18 14.51
CA ILE A 135 -9.78 2.73 13.41
C ILE A 135 -8.90 1.53 13.80
N PHE A 136 -8.95 1.05 15.04
CA PHE A 136 -8.15 -0.07 15.54
C PHE A 136 -9.00 -1.13 16.26
N PRO A 137 -10.04 -1.69 15.60
CA PRO A 137 -10.71 -2.87 16.14
C PRO A 137 -9.74 -4.04 16.26
N ASP A 138 -9.99 -4.96 17.18
CA ASP A 138 -9.27 -6.23 17.22
C ASP A 138 -9.60 -7.12 16.00
N ASP A 139 -8.77 -8.13 15.76
CA ASP A 139 -8.86 -8.99 14.58
C ASP A 139 -10.22 -9.72 14.47
N ASN A 140 -10.83 -10.11 15.60
CA ASN A 140 -12.13 -10.78 15.60
C ASN A 140 -13.21 -9.77 15.21
N ARG A 141 -13.19 -8.59 15.83
CA ARG A 141 -14.14 -7.52 15.52
C ARG A 141 -14.02 -7.06 14.08
N PHE A 142 -12.80 -6.96 13.54
CA PHE A 142 -12.58 -6.62 12.14
C PHE A 142 -13.19 -7.68 11.21
N ARG A 143 -13.00 -8.97 11.50
CA ARG A 143 -13.61 -10.08 10.75
C ARG A 143 -15.14 -10.04 10.79
N ASP A 144 -15.72 -9.80 11.97
CA ASP A 144 -17.17 -9.65 12.14
C ASP A 144 -17.71 -8.51 11.28
N ILE A 145 -17.06 -7.35 11.28
CA ILE A 145 -17.49 -6.20 10.46
C ILE A 145 -17.45 -6.54 8.97
N ILE A 146 -16.38 -7.20 8.49
CA ILE A 146 -16.29 -7.61 7.09
C ILE A 146 -17.39 -8.61 6.75
N GLN A 147 -17.67 -9.59 7.60
CA GLN A 147 -18.72 -10.57 7.36
C GLN A 147 -20.13 -9.94 7.35
N ASP A 148 -20.41 -9.04 8.30
CA ASP A 148 -21.74 -8.46 8.51
C ASP A 148 -22.05 -7.29 7.56
N VAL A 149 -21.05 -6.45 7.26
CA VAL A 149 -21.21 -5.18 6.54
C VAL A 149 -20.60 -5.21 5.14
N GLY A 150 -19.57 -6.05 4.92
CA GLY A 150 -18.85 -6.15 3.65
C GLY A 150 -17.70 -5.15 3.50
N VAL A 151 -17.54 -4.17 4.39
CA VAL A 151 -16.44 -3.19 4.32
C VAL A 151 -16.05 -2.70 5.72
N ALA A 152 -14.73 -2.55 5.94
CA ALA A 152 -14.20 -1.76 7.03
C ALA A 152 -12.93 -1.03 6.56
N ILE A 153 -12.70 0.16 7.11
CA ILE A 153 -11.47 0.93 6.87
C ILE A 153 -10.75 1.07 8.20
N ILE A 154 -9.60 0.42 8.34
CA ILE A 154 -8.84 0.35 9.59
C ILE A 154 -7.39 0.80 9.39
N GLY A 155 -6.72 1.12 10.49
CA GLY A 155 -5.30 1.40 10.49
C GLY A 155 -4.44 0.15 10.39
N GLN A 156 -3.20 0.33 9.92
CA GLN A 156 -2.21 -0.74 9.92
C GLN A 156 -1.88 -1.19 11.35
N THR A 157 -2.09 -2.48 11.65
CA THR A 157 -1.65 -3.08 12.90
C THR A 157 -0.13 -3.29 12.90
N ASN A 158 0.49 -3.31 14.09
CA ASN A 158 1.95 -3.48 14.21
C ASN A 158 2.46 -4.83 13.65
N SER A 159 1.57 -5.81 13.48
CA SER A 159 1.90 -7.12 12.96
C SER A 159 1.89 -7.20 11.44
N LEU A 160 1.38 -6.19 10.72
CA LEU A 160 1.24 -6.25 9.27
C LEU A 160 2.46 -5.63 8.57
N ALA A 161 3.15 -6.43 7.75
CA ALA A 161 4.40 -6.07 7.06
C ALA A 161 5.42 -5.29 7.93
N PRO A 162 5.80 -5.79 9.13
CA PRO A 162 6.66 -5.07 10.08
C PRO A 162 8.04 -4.68 9.53
N ALA A 163 8.58 -5.44 8.56
CA ALA A 163 9.83 -5.07 7.90
C ALA A 163 9.71 -3.75 7.13
N ASP A 164 8.56 -3.47 6.49
CA ASP A 164 8.32 -2.24 5.75
C ASP A 164 8.39 -1.01 6.63
N LYS A 165 7.93 -1.10 7.88
CA LYS A 165 7.95 0.03 8.83
C LYS A 165 9.36 0.58 9.03
N ARG A 166 10.32 -0.31 9.30
CA ARG A 166 11.74 0.09 9.46
C ARG A 166 12.38 0.45 8.13
N PHE A 167 12.07 -0.28 7.07
CA PHE A 167 12.64 -0.01 5.75
C PHE A 167 12.20 1.37 5.22
N TYR A 168 10.90 1.70 5.30
CA TYR A 168 10.37 3.01 4.95
C TYR A 168 10.96 4.12 5.83
N ALA A 169 11.02 3.93 7.15
CA ALA A 169 11.60 4.93 8.05
C ALA A 169 13.06 5.27 7.69
N THR A 170 13.88 4.28 7.34
CA THR A 170 15.24 4.53 6.84
C THR A 170 15.24 5.24 5.49
N ARG A 171 14.33 4.87 4.56
CA ARG A 171 14.23 5.52 3.24
C ARG A 171 13.89 7.01 3.34
N ASP A 172 12.97 7.34 4.24
CA ASP A 172 12.45 8.70 4.49
C ASP A 172 13.55 9.69 4.94
N ILE A 173 14.60 9.18 5.59
CA ILE A 173 15.73 10.00 6.05
C ILE A 173 17.01 9.83 5.21
N THR A 174 16.97 9.03 4.14
CA THR A 174 18.14 8.75 3.28
C THR A 174 17.93 9.09 1.81
N ALA A 175 16.84 9.78 1.47
CA ALA A 175 16.49 10.13 0.09
C ALA A 175 16.46 8.91 -0.84
N THR A 176 15.86 7.81 -0.36
CA THR A 176 15.64 6.57 -1.14
C THR A 176 14.16 6.18 -1.17
N VAL A 177 13.27 7.16 -0.96
CA VAL A 177 11.82 6.96 -1.03
C VAL A 177 11.37 6.80 -2.49
N ASP A 178 11.86 7.64 -3.38
CA ASP A 178 11.50 7.82 -4.79
C ASP A 178 12.10 6.76 -5.74
N SER A 179 12.04 5.49 -5.35
CA SER A 179 12.48 4.35 -6.14
C SER A 179 11.30 3.43 -6.45
N ILE A 180 10.94 3.25 -7.73
CA ILE A 180 9.82 2.40 -8.19
C ILE A 180 9.82 1.02 -7.50
N PRO A 181 10.90 0.20 -7.51
CA PRO A 181 10.87 -1.11 -6.88
C PRO A 181 10.60 -1.04 -5.36
N LEU A 182 11.12 -0.03 -4.66
CA LEU A 182 10.90 0.15 -3.23
C LEU A 182 9.50 0.66 -2.90
N ILE A 183 8.94 1.56 -3.73
CA ILE A 183 7.56 2.05 -3.61
C ILE A 183 6.59 0.90 -3.87
N THR A 184 6.76 0.17 -4.97
CA THR A 184 5.93 -1.00 -5.31
C THR A 184 5.97 -2.04 -4.20
N GLY A 185 7.17 -2.41 -3.73
CA GLY A 185 7.34 -3.37 -2.63
C GLY A 185 6.66 -2.92 -1.35
N SER A 186 6.80 -1.64 -0.98
CA SER A 186 6.17 -1.08 0.21
C SER A 186 4.65 -1.06 0.12
N ILE A 187 4.07 -0.53 -0.97
CA ILE A 187 2.61 -0.45 -1.16
C ILE A 187 2.01 -1.86 -1.14
N LEU A 188 2.55 -2.76 -1.96
CA LEU A 188 1.98 -4.09 -2.13
C LEU A 188 2.23 -5.00 -0.95
N ALA A 189 3.32 -4.85 -0.18
CA ALA A 189 3.51 -5.65 1.03
C ALA A 189 2.34 -5.53 2.01
N LYS A 190 1.80 -4.31 2.13
CA LYS A 190 0.64 -4.04 2.99
C LYS A 190 -0.66 -4.56 2.35
N LYS A 191 -0.90 -4.22 1.08
CA LYS A 191 -2.13 -4.61 0.38
C LYS A 191 -2.27 -6.12 0.20
N LEU A 192 -1.18 -6.80 -0.16
CA LEU A 192 -1.20 -8.25 -0.33
C LEU A 192 -1.28 -9.00 1.01
N ALA A 193 -0.93 -8.36 2.13
CA ALA A 193 -1.14 -8.93 3.45
C ALA A 193 -2.62 -8.93 3.86
N GLU A 194 -3.49 -8.21 3.14
CA GLU A 194 -4.94 -8.25 3.35
C GLU A 194 -5.59 -9.51 2.78
N GLY A 195 -4.87 -10.37 2.06
CA GLY A 195 -5.44 -11.62 1.52
C GLY A 195 -6.44 -11.38 0.38
N LEU A 196 -6.11 -10.47 -0.53
CA LEU A 196 -6.99 -10.02 -1.62
C LEU A 196 -7.09 -11.02 -2.78
N ASP A 197 -8.27 -11.10 -3.39
CA ASP A 197 -8.51 -11.74 -4.68
C ASP A 197 -8.23 -10.78 -5.86
N ALA A 198 -8.53 -9.48 -5.67
CA ALA A 198 -8.27 -8.45 -6.66
C ALA A 198 -7.93 -7.09 -6.02
N LEU A 199 -7.19 -6.27 -6.77
CA LEU A 199 -6.76 -4.93 -6.35
C LEU A 199 -6.89 -3.95 -7.50
N VAL A 200 -7.36 -2.73 -7.21
CA VAL A 200 -7.25 -1.61 -8.14
C VAL A 200 -6.31 -0.55 -7.59
N MET A 201 -5.36 -0.13 -8.41
CA MET A 201 -4.42 0.94 -8.09
C MET A 201 -4.84 2.24 -8.76
N ASP A 202 -4.88 3.30 -7.98
CA ASP A 202 -5.15 4.66 -8.41
C ASP A 202 -3.87 5.48 -8.29
N VAL A 203 -3.12 5.54 -9.38
CA VAL A 203 -1.84 6.25 -9.45
C VAL A 203 -2.13 7.67 -9.94
N LYS A 204 -1.85 8.64 -9.08
CA LYS A 204 -2.08 10.06 -9.38
C LYS A 204 -1.04 10.57 -10.37
N VAL A 205 -1.47 11.51 -11.23
CA VAL A 205 -0.64 12.21 -12.20
C VAL A 205 -0.90 13.71 -12.11
N GLY A 206 0.16 14.52 -12.14
CA GLY A 206 0.05 15.98 -12.14
C GLY A 206 0.73 16.63 -10.93
N SER A 207 0.51 17.93 -10.75
CA SER A 207 1.23 18.75 -9.76
C SER A 207 1.06 18.32 -8.30
N GLY A 208 -0.06 17.66 -7.96
CA GLY A 208 -0.32 17.12 -6.62
C GLY A 208 0.04 15.64 -6.46
N ALA A 209 0.53 14.98 -7.51
CA ALA A 209 0.88 13.57 -7.49
C ALA A 209 2.20 13.29 -6.77
N PHE A 210 2.42 12.02 -6.44
CA PHE A 210 3.65 11.55 -5.81
C PHE A 210 4.82 11.46 -6.82
N MET A 211 4.56 10.97 -8.04
CA MET A 211 5.58 10.88 -9.09
C MET A 211 5.66 12.22 -9.85
N PRO A 212 6.86 12.68 -10.22
CA PRO A 212 7.04 14.03 -10.77
C PRO A 212 6.63 14.17 -12.24
N THR A 213 6.48 13.06 -12.98
CA THR A 213 6.08 13.08 -14.40
C THR A 213 5.04 12.02 -14.70
N TYR A 214 4.35 12.17 -15.85
CA TYR A 214 3.40 11.19 -16.35
C TYR A 214 4.08 9.83 -16.57
N GLU A 215 5.24 9.83 -17.21
CA GLU A 215 5.98 8.62 -17.59
C GLU A 215 6.41 7.82 -16.36
N LEU A 216 6.81 8.51 -15.29
CA LEU A 216 7.16 7.88 -14.03
C LEU A 216 5.92 7.36 -13.28
N SER A 217 4.77 8.01 -13.44
CA SER A 217 3.49 7.53 -12.91
C SER A 217 3.03 6.26 -13.64
N GLU A 218 3.15 6.24 -14.97
CA GLU A 218 2.89 5.07 -15.80
C GLU A 218 3.81 3.91 -15.44
N ALA A 219 5.12 4.16 -15.34
CA ALA A 219 6.10 3.15 -14.93
C ALA A 219 5.82 2.58 -13.53
N LEU A 220 5.37 3.41 -12.58
CA LEU A 220 4.94 2.95 -11.26
C LEU A 220 3.68 2.08 -11.34
N ALA A 221 2.68 2.49 -12.12
CA ALA A 221 1.45 1.74 -12.32
C ALA A 221 1.73 0.35 -12.93
N GLU A 222 2.54 0.30 -13.99
CA GLU A 222 2.97 -0.95 -14.63
C GLU A 222 3.73 -1.86 -13.67
N ALA A 223 4.65 -1.30 -12.88
CA ALA A 223 5.41 -2.06 -11.88
C ALA A 223 4.50 -2.69 -10.83
N ILE A 224 3.53 -1.93 -10.31
CA ILE A 224 2.59 -2.43 -9.31
C ILE A 224 1.69 -3.52 -9.90
N VAL A 225 1.14 -3.30 -11.10
CA VAL A 225 0.31 -4.29 -11.80
C VAL A 225 1.11 -5.57 -12.05
N GLY A 226 2.34 -5.48 -12.56
CA GLY A 226 3.20 -6.62 -12.84
C GLY A 226 3.50 -7.45 -11.58
N VAL A 227 3.89 -6.78 -10.49
CA VAL A 227 4.23 -7.45 -9.23
C VAL A 227 3.00 -8.07 -8.57
N ALA A 228 1.87 -7.36 -8.50
CA ALA A 228 0.68 -7.87 -7.82
C ALA A 228 0.05 -9.06 -8.55
N ASN A 229 0.00 -9.03 -9.89
CA ASN A 229 -0.42 -10.20 -10.68
C ASN A 229 0.59 -11.35 -10.56
N GLY A 230 1.90 -11.05 -10.52
CA GLY A 230 2.94 -12.05 -10.23
C GLY A 230 2.82 -12.69 -8.85
N ALA A 231 2.22 -11.98 -7.88
CA ALA A 231 1.89 -12.49 -6.55
C ALA A 231 0.53 -13.21 -6.48
N GLY A 232 -0.20 -13.32 -7.59
CA GLY A 232 -1.47 -14.04 -7.69
C GLY A 232 -2.73 -13.20 -7.44
N VAL A 233 -2.61 -11.88 -7.30
CA VAL A 233 -3.75 -10.97 -7.08
C VAL A 233 -4.09 -10.26 -8.38
N ARG A 234 -5.33 -10.42 -8.86
CA ARG A 234 -5.79 -9.80 -10.11
C ARG A 234 -5.78 -8.28 -9.95
N THR A 235 -4.85 -7.63 -10.63
CA THR A 235 -4.58 -6.21 -10.37
C THR A 235 -4.63 -5.39 -11.64
N THR A 236 -5.31 -4.25 -11.59
CA THR A 236 -5.29 -3.20 -12.62
C THR A 236 -4.91 -1.87 -12.01
N ALA A 237 -4.48 -0.93 -12.85
CA ALA A 237 -4.17 0.43 -12.42
C ALA A 237 -4.84 1.46 -13.33
N LEU A 238 -5.19 2.60 -12.75
CA LEU A 238 -5.67 3.79 -13.44
C LEU A 238 -4.71 4.94 -13.17
N LEU A 239 -4.35 5.67 -14.22
CA LEU A 239 -3.69 6.96 -14.11
C LEU A 239 -4.77 8.04 -14.01
N THR A 240 -4.79 8.80 -12.92
CA THR A 240 -5.85 9.80 -12.66
C THR A 240 -5.28 11.19 -12.39
N ASP A 241 -5.99 12.23 -12.85
CA ASP A 241 -5.56 13.62 -12.68
C ASP A 241 -5.52 14.02 -11.20
N MET A 242 -4.47 14.75 -10.85
CA MET A 242 -4.25 15.40 -9.57
C MET A 242 -3.58 16.77 -9.79
N ASN A 243 -3.94 17.47 -10.87
CA ASN A 243 -3.52 18.86 -11.11
C ASN A 243 -4.36 19.88 -10.34
N GLN A 244 -5.43 19.41 -9.71
CA GLN A 244 -6.32 20.16 -8.82
C GLN A 244 -6.85 19.24 -7.72
N VAL A 245 -7.53 19.82 -6.73
CA VAL A 245 -8.24 19.04 -5.70
C VAL A 245 -9.30 18.18 -6.37
N LEU A 246 -9.34 16.88 -6.04
CA LEU A 246 -10.26 15.94 -6.69
C LEU A 246 -11.72 16.16 -6.26
N ALA A 247 -11.96 16.27 -4.97
CA ALA A 247 -13.25 16.63 -4.40
C ALA A 247 -13.48 18.15 -4.46
N SER A 248 -14.70 18.59 -4.11
CA SER A 248 -15.00 20.01 -3.89
C SER A 248 -14.48 20.52 -2.54
N SER A 249 -13.84 19.65 -1.75
CA SER A 249 -13.29 19.96 -0.43
C SER A 249 -11.93 19.30 -0.21
N ALA A 250 -11.13 19.92 0.65
CA ALA A 250 -9.88 19.39 1.15
C ALA A 250 -9.82 19.57 2.68
N GLY A 251 -9.64 18.48 3.42
CA GLY A 251 -9.63 18.46 4.88
C GLY A 251 -10.28 17.20 5.44
N ASN A 252 -10.43 17.10 6.76
CA ASN A 252 -10.93 15.87 7.39
C ASN A 252 -12.47 15.81 7.38
N ALA A 253 -13.12 16.53 8.30
CA ALA A 253 -14.57 16.54 8.44
C ALA A 253 -15.32 17.04 7.19
N LEU A 254 -14.71 17.96 6.43
CA LEU A 254 -15.29 18.50 5.19
C LEU A 254 -15.42 17.43 4.12
N GLU A 255 -14.38 16.61 3.94
CA GLU A 255 -14.39 15.51 2.99
C GLU A 255 -15.35 14.40 3.45
N VAL A 256 -15.42 14.09 4.75
CA VAL A 256 -16.44 13.15 5.28
C VAL A 256 -17.86 13.61 4.93
N ARG A 257 -18.16 14.90 5.13
CA ARG A 257 -19.47 15.45 4.75
C ARG A 257 -19.74 15.31 3.26
N GLU A 258 -18.73 15.54 2.42
CA GLU A 258 -18.85 15.38 0.97
C GLU A 258 -19.09 13.93 0.57
N ALA A 259 -18.40 12.98 1.20
CA ALA A 259 -18.60 11.55 0.99
C ALA A 259 -20.04 11.10 1.31
N VAL A 260 -20.62 11.60 2.41
CA VAL A 260 -22.02 11.31 2.76
C VAL A 260 -23.00 11.92 1.75
N GLN A 261 -22.72 13.11 1.23
CA GLN A 261 -23.59 13.77 0.24
C GLN A 261 -23.51 13.12 -1.14
N PHE A 262 -22.35 12.56 -1.52
CA PHE A 262 -22.07 12.12 -2.89
C PHE A 262 -23.11 11.12 -3.44
N PRO A 263 -23.50 10.04 -2.74
CA PRO A 263 -24.52 9.10 -3.23
C PRO A 263 -25.93 9.71 -3.34
N HIS A 264 -26.20 10.81 -2.65
CA HIS A 264 -27.50 11.49 -2.62
C HIS A 264 -27.58 12.68 -3.59
N ARG A 265 -26.47 13.08 -4.20
CA ARG A 265 -26.47 14.13 -5.22
C ARG A 265 -27.12 13.58 -6.48
N ARG A 266 -28.22 14.21 -6.90
CA ARG A 266 -28.63 14.14 -8.31
C ARG A 266 -27.56 14.86 -9.10
N VAL A 267 -26.85 14.14 -9.96
CA VAL A 267 -26.02 14.77 -10.99
C VAL A 267 -26.97 15.65 -11.83
N PRO A 268 -26.65 16.95 -12.04
CA PRO A 268 -27.44 17.82 -12.91
C PRO A 268 -27.61 17.24 -14.32
#